data_AF-A0AA90P783-F1
#
_entry.id   AF-A0AA90P783-F1
#
_cell.length_a   1.000
_cell.length_b   1.000
_cell.length_c   1.000
_cell.angle_alpha   90.00
_cell.angle_beta   90.00
_cell.angle_gamma   90.00
#
_symmetry.space_group_name_H-M   'P 1'
#
loop_
_entity.id
_entity.type
_entity.pdbx_description
1 polymer ?
#
loop_
_entity_poly.entity_id
_entity_poly.type
_entity_poly.pdbx_seq_one_letter_code
_entity_poly.pdbx_strand_id
1 'polypeptide(L)'
;MSHLGKYLKMPPTFEKLQKLEEVIEKEGYSLCDLDLCLQLDFPHYEMTPYDVIPFANIGCDGIHYGFLTDFGTVSDLENAFIVCISPMDDFDAHIKIVARNIREFVSLVCTMKGATEISNFNLIKEEERYIALLKELKKEENMEYVEHANYVVEKIRYTIGCEIIENVYQYVEREIMTAREKQTMLSTLDGLGIVSLDSMNRKHSIYKLKKDMEINLEDMKTFLNSATTESKLAFIRDAQFTCLISDEIQLKELVINELINLGLNEEAERLKRL
;
A
#
# COMPACT_ATOMS: atom_id res chain seq x y z
N MET A 1 -6.47 17.11 12.83
CA MET A 1 -7.13 16.27 11.83
C MET A 1 -6.74 14.81 12.08
N SER A 2 -7.63 13.86 11.83
CA SER A 2 -7.36 12.42 12.02
C SER A 2 -6.35 11.94 10.98
N HIS A 3 -5.40 11.06 11.33
CA HIS A 3 -4.47 10.47 10.35
C HIS A 3 -5.20 9.65 9.26
N LEU A 4 -6.44 9.25 9.55
CA LEU A 4 -7.34 8.53 8.67
C LEU A 4 -8.06 9.42 7.64
N GLY A 5 -7.76 10.72 7.59
CA GLY A 5 -8.43 11.65 6.70
C GLY A 5 -9.95 11.68 6.87
N LYS A 6 -10.70 11.41 5.80
CA LYS A 6 -12.18 11.38 5.83
C LYS A 6 -12.77 10.21 6.63
N TYR A 7 -11.98 9.17 6.92
CA TYR A 7 -12.47 7.98 7.60
C TYR A 7 -12.52 8.22 9.12
N LEU A 8 -13.67 7.88 9.72
CA LEU A 8 -13.91 8.13 11.15
C LEU A 8 -13.15 7.16 12.06
N LYS A 9 -12.86 5.95 11.57
CA LYS A 9 -12.25 4.88 12.35
C LYS A 9 -11.55 3.85 11.46
N MET A 10 -10.69 3.06 12.08
CA MET A 10 -10.08 1.90 11.47
C MET A 10 -11.12 0.82 11.13
N PRO A 11 -10.84 -0.05 10.16
CA PRO A 11 -11.78 -1.07 9.75
C PRO A 11 -11.96 -2.16 10.83
N PRO A 12 -13.14 -2.81 10.92
CA PRO A 12 -13.43 -3.81 11.95
C PRO A 12 -12.40 -4.94 12.06
N THR A 13 -11.81 -5.37 10.94
CA THR A 13 -10.77 -6.41 10.97
C THR A 13 -9.51 -5.93 11.70
N PHE A 14 -9.12 -4.67 11.51
CA PHE A 14 -7.98 -4.08 12.23
C PHE A 14 -8.26 -3.99 13.74
N GLU A 15 -9.44 -3.51 14.14
CA GLU A 15 -9.84 -3.45 15.55
C GLU A 15 -9.84 -4.83 16.22
N LYS A 16 -10.18 -5.89 15.48
CA LYS A 16 -10.11 -7.28 15.96
C LYS A 16 -8.67 -7.75 16.14
N LEU A 17 -7.77 -7.43 15.22
CA LEU A 17 -6.34 -7.75 15.36
C LEU A 17 -5.74 -7.06 16.58
N GLN A 18 -6.06 -5.78 16.81
CA GLN A 18 -5.59 -5.07 18.01
C GLN A 18 -6.07 -5.73 19.31
N LYS A 19 -7.36 -6.07 19.39
CA LYS A 19 -7.90 -6.79 20.55
C LYS A 19 -7.29 -8.17 20.72
N LEU A 20 -6.93 -8.83 19.61
CA LEU A 20 -6.27 -10.11 19.65
C LEU A 20 -4.84 -9.99 20.19
N GLU A 21 -4.09 -8.97 19.77
CA GLU A 21 -2.75 -8.67 20.29
C GLU A 21 -2.76 -8.57 21.82
N GLU A 22 -3.66 -7.75 22.38
CA GLU A 22 -3.81 -7.59 23.83
C GLU A 22 -4.14 -8.89 24.60
N VAL A 23 -4.68 -9.90 23.90
CA VAL A 23 -5.00 -11.21 24.47
C VAL A 23 -3.79 -12.14 24.39
N ILE A 24 -3.15 -12.25 23.23
CA ILE A 24 -2.03 -13.18 23.01
C ILE A 24 -0.74 -12.70 23.69
N GLU A 25 -0.55 -11.39 23.88
CA GLU A 25 0.55 -10.82 24.67
C GLU A 25 0.55 -11.35 26.10
N LYS A 26 -0.63 -11.52 26.71
CA LYS A 26 -0.77 -12.10 28.06
C LYS A 26 -0.42 -13.58 28.12
N GLU A 27 -0.43 -14.25 26.97
CA GLU A 27 -0.06 -15.65 26.78
C GLU A 27 1.43 -15.80 26.41
N GLY A 28 2.16 -14.70 26.18
CA GLY A 28 3.58 -14.69 25.81
C GLY A 28 3.85 -14.69 24.30
N TYR A 29 2.85 -14.38 23.48
CA TYR A 29 2.94 -14.33 22.01
C TYR A 29 2.62 -12.93 21.49
N SER A 30 2.93 -12.64 20.23
CA SER A 30 2.62 -11.36 19.57
C SER A 30 2.29 -11.58 18.09
N LEU A 31 1.51 -10.68 17.48
CA LEU A 31 1.37 -10.61 16.02
C LEU A 31 2.72 -10.36 15.33
N CYS A 32 3.71 -9.78 16.02
CA CYS A 32 5.07 -9.67 15.52
C CYS A 32 5.80 -11.04 15.43
N ASP A 33 5.27 -12.14 16.00
CA ASP A 33 5.71 -13.52 15.69
C ASP A 33 5.35 -13.94 14.25
N LEU A 34 4.57 -13.11 13.53
CA LEU A 34 4.28 -13.20 12.09
C LEU A 34 4.80 -11.97 11.35
N ASP A 35 5.78 -11.26 11.90
CA ASP A 35 6.28 -9.97 11.40
C ASP A 35 5.15 -8.95 11.14
N LEU A 36 4.04 -9.04 11.87
CA LEU A 36 2.89 -8.15 11.68
C LEU A 36 2.75 -7.22 12.89
N CYS A 37 3.46 -6.09 12.83
CA CYS A 37 3.40 -5.10 13.90
C CYS A 37 2.39 -4.00 13.53
N LEU A 38 1.23 -4.00 14.20
CA LEU A 38 0.18 -3.01 13.97
C LEU A 38 0.60 -1.64 14.51
N GLN A 39 0.31 -0.57 13.77
CA GLN A 39 0.65 0.78 14.20
C GLN A 39 -0.38 1.78 13.70
N LEU A 40 -0.69 2.78 14.52
CA LEU A 40 -1.63 3.86 14.18
C LEU A 40 -0.92 5.16 13.84
N ASP A 41 0.17 5.44 14.56
CA ASP A 41 0.98 6.64 14.35
C ASP A 41 2.20 6.28 13.51
N PHE A 42 2.00 6.22 12.20
CA PHE A 42 3.04 5.85 11.24
C PHE A 42 3.99 7.00 10.92
N PRO A 43 5.31 6.77 10.90
CA PRO A 43 6.25 7.74 10.35
C PRO A 43 5.88 8.08 8.90
N HIS A 44 6.06 9.35 8.54
CA HIS A 44 5.84 9.80 7.17
C HIS A 44 7.08 9.46 6.33
N TYR A 45 6.97 8.46 5.47
CA TYR A 45 7.97 8.16 4.45
C TYR A 45 7.58 8.84 3.13
N GLU A 46 8.55 9.45 2.45
CA GLU A 46 8.31 10.12 1.16
C GLU A 46 7.77 9.15 0.10
N MET A 47 8.20 7.89 0.15
CA MET A 47 7.79 6.84 -0.77
C MET A 47 6.39 6.28 -0.49
N THR A 48 5.74 6.62 0.65
CA THR A 48 4.38 6.18 0.93
C THR A 48 3.39 7.03 0.12
N PRO A 49 2.62 6.45 -0.82
CA PRO A 49 1.68 7.22 -1.64
C PRO A 49 0.76 8.09 -0.80
N TYR A 50 0.53 9.33 -1.21
CA TYR A 50 -0.24 10.28 -0.38
C TYR A 50 -1.65 9.82 -0.08
N ASP A 51 -2.23 8.96 -0.91
CA ASP A 51 -3.55 8.38 -0.73
C ASP A 51 -3.56 6.96 -0.12
N VAL A 52 -2.44 6.55 0.47
CA VAL A 52 -2.33 5.34 1.29
C VAL A 52 -2.39 5.71 2.78
N ILE A 53 -3.14 4.91 3.55
CA ILE A 53 -3.17 4.98 5.01
C ILE A 53 -2.43 3.77 5.58
N PRO A 54 -1.19 3.92 6.05
CA PRO A 54 -0.45 2.84 6.70
C PRO A 54 -1.16 2.30 7.96
N PHE A 55 -1.05 0.99 8.21
CA PHE A 55 -1.63 0.35 9.40
C PHE A 55 -0.78 -0.77 10.01
N ALA A 56 0.21 -1.30 9.29
CA ALA A 56 1.11 -2.32 9.83
C ALA A 56 2.51 -2.22 9.21
N ASN A 57 3.53 -2.66 9.93
CA ASN A 57 4.91 -2.77 9.46
C ASN A 57 5.50 -4.12 9.85
N ILE A 58 6.67 -4.44 9.29
CA ILE A 58 7.39 -5.68 9.59
C ILE A 58 8.52 -5.52 10.61
N GLY A 59 8.69 -4.33 11.19
CA GLY A 59 9.78 -4.01 12.12
C GLY A 59 11.15 -3.77 11.49
N CYS A 60 11.30 -3.94 10.17
CA CYS A 60 12.57 -3.81 9.43
C CYS A 60 12.44 -2.93 8.19
N ASP A 61 13.53 -2.23 7.83
CA ASP A 61 13.75 -1.46 6.59
C ASP A 61 12.65 -0.45 6.19
N GLY A 62 11.79 -0.07 7.14
CA GLY A 62 10.65 0.79 6.88
C GLY A 62 9.56 0.14 6.03
N ILE A 63 9.58 -1.19 5.81
CA ILE A 63 8.58 -1.90 5.03
C ILE A 63 7.25 -1.89 5.78
N HIS A 64 6.18 -1.47 5.10
CA HIS A 64 4.87 -1.31 5.70
C HIS A 64 3.72 -1.58 4.73
N TYR A 65 2.55 -1.78 5.32
CA TYR A 65 1.28 -2.02 4.63
C TYR A 65 0.31 -0.90 4.90
N GLY A 66 -0.47 -0.55 3.89
CA GLY A 66 -1.47 0.49 3.99
C GLY A 66 -2.71 0.26 3.13
N PHE A 67 -3.80 0.92 3.51
CA PHE A 67 -5.04 0.94 2.74
C PHE A 67 -4.90 1.92 1.57
N LEU A 68 -5.10 1.44 0.35
CA LEU A 68 -5.25 2.29 -0.83
C LEU A 68 -6.62 2.96 -0.80
N THR A 69 -6.65 4.26 -0.54
CA THR A 69 -7.92 5.00 -0.40
C THR A 69 -8.46 5.52 -1.73
N ASP A 70 -7.64 5.43 -2.79
CA ASP A 70 -7.91 5.99 -4.11
C ASP A 70 -8.34 7.46 -4.00
N PHE A 71 -7.47 8.27 -3.39
CA PHE A 71 -7.71 9.68 -3.06
C PHE A 71 -9.04 9.90 -2.34
N GLY A 72 -9.33 9.05 -1.36
CA GLY A 72 -10.56 9.11 -0.58
C GLY A 72 -11.82 8.80 -1.38
N THR A 73 -11.77 7.95 -2.40
CA THR A 73 -12.97 7.45 -3.10
C THR A 73 -13.52 6.18 -2.48
N VAL A 74 -12.66 5.37 -1.85
CA VAL A 74 -13.10 4.18 -1.14
C VAL A 74 -14.10 4.59 -0.05
N SER A 75 -15.22 3.88 0.04
CA SER A 75 -16.28 4.19 1.01
C SER A 75 -16.00 3.59 2.38
N ASP A 76 -15.30 2.45 2.41
CA ASP A 76 -15.00 1.67 3.59
C ASP A 76 -13.60 1.05 3.49
N LEU A 77 -12.73 1.38 4.45
CA LEU A 77 -11.36 0.85 4.53
C LEU A 77 -11.34 -0.68 4.70
N GLU A 78 -12.41 -1.29 5.19
CA GLU A 78 -12.53 -2.74 5.26
C GLU A 78 -12.47 -3.38 3.87
N ASN A 79 -12.79 -2.63 2.80
CA ASN A 79 -12.78 -3.10 1.41
C ASN A 79 -11.67 -2.44 0.56
N ALA A 80 -10.81 -1.62 1.16
CA ALA A 80 -9.70 -0.98 0.45
C ALA A 80 -8.63 -2.02 0.08
N PHE A 81 -8.06 -1.92 -1.12
CA PHE A 81 -6.87 -2.70 -1.46
C PHE A 81 -5.75 -2.45 -0.46
N ILE A 82 -4.95 -3.47 -0.19
CA ILE A 82 -3.78 -3.39 0.68
C ILE A 82 -2.54 -3.30 -0.18
N VAL A 83 -1.72 -2.29 0.09
CA VAL A 83 -0.48 -1.99 -0.61
C VAL A 83 0.69 -2.32 0.32
N CYS A 84 1.69 -3.00 -0.21
CA CYS A 84 3.00 -3.18 0.40
C CYS A 84 3.94 -2.09 -0.14
N ILE A 85 4.59 -1.36 0.77
CA ILE A 85 5.56 -0.31 0.46
C ILE A 85 6.88 -0.75 1.08
N SER A 86 7.94 -0.81 0.26
CA SER A 86 9.29 -1.18 0.69
C SER A 86 10.29 -0.09 0.32
N PRO A 87 10.45 0.95 1.16
CA PRO A 87 11.20 2.15 0.81
C PRO A 87 12.68 1.95 0.48
N MET A 88 13.29 0.87 1.00
CA MET A 88 14.72 0.58 0.86
C MET A 88 15.04 -0.40 -0.29
N ASP A 89 14.02 -0.99 -0.91
CA ASP A 89 14.17 -1.90 -2.05
C ASP A 89 14.37 -1.13 -3.36
N ASP A 90 14.41 -1.86 -4.49
CA ASP A 90 14.52 -1.28 -5.83
C ASP A 90 13.55 -0.10 -6.01
N PHE A 91 14.12 1.09 -6.25
CA PHE A 91 13.37 2.34 -6.44
C PHE A 91 12.31 2.22 -7.53
N ASP A 92 12.49 1.32 -8.50
CA ASP A 92 11.53 1.12 -9.60
C ASP A 92 10.45 0.05 -9.29
N ALA A 93 10.47 -0.57 -8.11
CA ALA A 93 9.53 -1.63 -7.74
C ALA A 93 9.12 -1.63 -6.24
N HIS A 94 9.28 -0.51 -5.54
CA HIS A 94 9.07 -0.41 -4.09
C HIS A 94 7.59 -0.43 -3.64
N ILE A 95 6.61 -0.53 -4.56
CA ILE A 95 5.18 -0.53 -4.26
C ILE A 95 4.48 -1.69 -4.97
N LYS A 96 3.62 -2.41 -4.25
CA LYS A 96 2.79 -3.49 -4.81
C LYS A 96 1.45 -3.60 -4.12
N ILE A 97 0.38 -3.87 -4.87
CA ILE A 97 -0.90 -4.29 -4.29
C ILE A 97 -0.84 -5.77 -3.96
N VAL A 98 -1.09 -6.13 -2.69
CA VAL A 98 -0.90 -7.49 -2.17
C VAL A 98 -2.18 -8.14 -1.67
N ALA A 99 -3.27 -7.39 -1.49
CA ALA A 99 -4.58 -7.93 -1.16
C ALA A 99 -5.72 -7.02 -1.62
N ARG A 100 -6.91 -7.59 -1.86
CA ARG A 100 -8.12 -6.80 -2.21
C ARG A 100 -8.73 -6.09 -1.01
N ASN A 101 -8.43 -6.57 0.19
CA ASN A 101 -8.91 -6.02 1.45
C ASN A 101 -8.09 -6.56 2.63
N ILE A 102 -8.30 -5.97 3.81
CA ILE A 102 -7.59 -6.36 5.03
C ILE A 102 -7.85 -7.81 5.45
N ARG A 103 -9.04 -8.37 5.20
CA ARG A 103 -9.30 -9.78 5.55
C ARG A 103 -8.46 -10.72 4.71
N GLU A 104 -8.40 -10.47 3.42
CA GLU A 104 -7.56 -11.24 2.51
C GLU A 104 -6.08 -11.04 2.80
N PHE A 105 -5.66 -9.83 3.20
CA PHE A 105 -4.30 -9.60 3.67
C PHE A 105 -3.98 -10.44 4.92
N VAL A 106 -4.87 -10.50 5.90
CA VAL A 106 -4.68 -11.35 7.09
C VAL A 106 -4.64 -12.83 6.71
N SER A 107 -5.49 -13.27 5.77
CA SER A 107 -5.44 -14.63 5.20
C SER A 107 -4.08 -14.91 4.53
N LEU A 108 -3.52 -13.92 3.84
CA LEU A 108 -2.21 -14.01 3.21
C LEU A 108 -1.09 -14.12 4.25
N VAL A 109 -1.09 -13.28 5.29
CA VAL A 109 -0.15 -13.38 6.43
C VAL A 109 -0.24 -14.75 7.09
N CYS A 110 -1.46 -15.27 7.32
CA CYS A 110 -1.65 -16.60 7.92
C CYS A 110 -1.13 -17.74 7.02
N THR A 111 -1.30 -17.60 5.71
CA THR A 111 -0.84 -18.59 4.72
C THR A 111 0.67 -18.61 4.64
N MET A 112 1.29 -17.44 4.62
CA MET A 112 2.74 -17.27 4.52
C MET A 112 3.46 -17.48 5.86
N LYS A 113 2.73 -17.35 6.97
CA LYS A 113 3.24 -17.34 8.34
C LYS A 113 4.25 -16.23 8.63
N GLY A 114 4.09 -15.13 7.92
CA GLY A 114 4.86 -13.92 8.12
C GLY A 114 4.47 -12.86 7.11
N ALA A 115 4.48 -11.60 7.53
CA ALA A 115 4.21 -10.47 6.66
C ALA A 115 5.44 -10.16 5.78
N THR A 116 6.67 -10.34 6.31
CA THR A 116 7.91 -10.15 5.55
C THR A 116 7.93 -10.94 4.25
N GLU A 117 7.43 -12.17 4.22
CA GLU A 117 7.42 -12.99 3.00
C GLU A 117 6.56 -12.38 1.88
N ILE A 118 5.56 -11.57 2.23
CA ILE A 118 4.69 -10.87 1.29
C ILE A 118 5.45 -9.73 0.60
N SER A 119 6.40 -9.08 1.28
CA SER A 119 7.16 -7.97 0.67
C SER A 119 8.04 -8.44 -0.49
N ASN A 120 8.40 -9.73 -0.55
CA ASN A 120 9.16 -10.31 -1.67
C ASN A 120 8.49 -10.13 -3.05
N PHE A 121 7.18 -9.90 -3.10
CA PHE A 121 6.48 -9.59 -4.35
C PHE A 121 6.89 -8.24 -4.97
N ASN A 122 7.50 -7.34 -4.18
CA ASN A 122 8.09 -6.11 -4.72
C ASN A 122 9.34 -6.43 -5.57
N LEU A 123 10.10 -7.46 -5.19
CA LEU A 123 11.39 -7.79 -5.81
C LEU A 123 11.29 -8.89 -6.87
N ILE A 124 10.40 -9.88 -6.67
CA ILE A 124 10.37 -11.11 -7.45
C ILE A 124 9.12 -11.17 -8.32
N LYS A 125 9.34 -11.02 -9.63
CA LYS A 125 8.27 -11.05 -10.65
C LYS A 125 8.09 -12.40 -11.32
N GLU A 126 9.01 -13.35 -11.12
CA GLU A 126 8.95 -14.67 -11.75
C GLU A 126 8.54 -15.75 -10.75
N GLU A 127 7.53 -16.55 -11.11
CA GLU A 127 6.95 -17.59 -10.25
C GLU A 127 8.00 -18.61 -9.80
N GLU A 128 8.88 -19.03 -10.71
CA GLU A 128 9.90 -20.03 -10.39
C GLU A 128 10.91 -19.51 -9.36
N ARG A 129 11.28 -18.22 -9.46
CA ARG A 129 12.19 -17.60 -8.49
C ARG A 129 11.52 -17.41 -7.14
N TYR A 130 10.25 -17.02 -7.13
CA TYR A 130 9.47 -16.88 -5.91
C TYR A 130 9.35 -18.23 -5.18
N ILE A 131 9.00 -19.30 -5.91
CA ILE A 131 8.93 -20.65 -5.36
C ILE A 131 10.30 -21.14 -4.86
N ALA A 132 11.38 -20.80 -5.56
CA ALA A 132 12.73 -21.16 -5.14
C ALA A 132 13.11 -20.48 -3.81
N LEU A 133 12.87 -19.17 -3.68
CA LEU A 133 13.11 -18.42 -2.45
C LEU A 133 12.34 -19.02 -1.26
N LEU A 134 11.04 -19.28 -1.41
CA LEU A 134 10.24 -19.86 -0.32
C LEU A 134 10.76 -21.25 0.11
N LYS A 135 11.32 -22.04 -0.81
CA LYS A 135 11.93 -23.32 -0.47
C LYS A 135 13.26 -23.17 0.26
N GLU A 136 13.98 -22.08 0.02
CA GLU A 136 15.23 -21.78 0.72
C GLU A 136 14.94 -21.28 2.14
N LEU A 137 14.03 -20.32 2.30
CA LEU A 137 13.61 -19.81 3.61
C LEU A 137 13.11 -20.93 4.53
N LYS A 138 12.32 -21.87 3.99
CA LYS A 138 11.83 -23.05 4.75
C LYS A 138 12.92 -23.98 5.27
N LYS A 139 14.13 -23.97 4.69
CA LYS A 139 15.23 -24.83 5.18
C LYS A 139 15.92 -24.23 6.41
N GLU A 140 15.80 -22.94 6.60
CA GLU A 140 16.48 -22.17 7.65
C GLU A 140 15.53 -21.83 8.81
N GLU A 141 14.28 -22.33 8.77
CA GLU A 141 13.27 -22.09 9.79
C GLU A 141 13.70 -22.61 11.17
N ASN A 142 13.66 -21.72 12.15
CA ASN A 142 13.80 -22.07 13.55
C ASN A 142 12.49 -22.72 14.05
N MET A 143 12.58 -23.91 14.65
CA MET A 143 11.43 -24.64 15.18
C MET A 143 10.61 -23.84 16.21
N GLU A 144 11.26 -23.06 17.06
CA GLU A 144 10.58 -22.20 18.06
C GLU A 144 9.74 -21.13 17.37
N TYR A 145 10.30 -20.48 16.34
CA TYR A 145 9.59 -19.49 15.53
C TYR A 145 8.38 -20.12 14.82
N VAL A 146 8.54 -21.32 14.26
CA VAL A 146 7.45 -22.05 13.60
C VAL A 146 6.32 -22.38 14.59
N GLU A 147 6.64 -22.79 15.81
CA GLU A 147 5.65 -23.07 16.85
C GLU A 147 4.87 -21.81 17.26
N HIS A 148 5.56 -20.69 17.45
CA HIS A 148 4.96 -19.39 17.75
C HIS A 148 4.05 -18.92 16.61
N ALA A 149 4.56 -18.91 15.38
CA ALA A 149 3.80 -18.53 14.20
C ALA A 149 2.53 -19.39 14.04
N ASN A 150 2.62 -20.71 14.23
CA ASN A 150 1.45 -21.60 14.17
C ASN A 150 0.40 -21.24 15.22
N TYR A 151 0.83 -20.95 16.45
CA TYR A 151 -0.07 -20.56 17.53
C TYR A 151 -0.84 -19.28 17.19
N VAL A 152 -0.11 -18.25 16.75
CA VAL A 152 -0.71 -16.95 16.39
C VAL A 152 -1.66 -17.10 15.19
N VAL A 153 -1.30 -17.90 14.17
CA VAL A 153 -2.18 -18.20 13.04
C VAL A 153 -3.50 -18.83 13.49
N GLU A 154 -3.46 -19.81 14.40
CA GLU A 154 -4.69 -20.44 14.88
C GLU A 154 -5.59 -19.45 15.66
N LYS A 155 -4.98 -18.56 16.45
CA LYS A 155 -5.71 -17.49 17.15
C LYS A 155 -6.34 -16.48 16.20
N ILE A 156 -5.63 -16.08 15.16
CA ILE A 156 -6.15 -15.22 14.10
C ILE A 156 -7.31 -15.90 13.38
N ARG A 157 -7.14 -17.16 12.95
CA ARG A 157 -8.17 -17.92 12.24
C ARG A 157 -9.45 -18.04 13.06
N TYR A 158 -9.34 -18.31 14.36
CA TYR A 158 -10.48 -18.38 15.28
C TYR A 158 -11.21 -17.03 15.42
N THR A 159 -10.47 -15.92 15.45
CA THR A 159 -11.02 -14.58 15.75
C THR A 159 -11.58 -13.87 14.51
N ILE A 160 -10.90 -14.02 13.38
CA ILE A 160 -11.17 -13.24 12.15
C ILE A 160 -11.86 -14.09 11.09
N GLY A 161 -11.60 -15.41 11.07
CA GLY A 161 -12.11 -16.31 10.04
C GLY A 161 -11.32 -16.18 8.74
N CYS A 162 -10.10 -16.69 8.72
CA CYS A 162 -9.20 -16.61 7.57
C CYS A 162 -9.20 -17.91 6.77
N GLU A 163 -9.11 -17.77 5.45
CA GLU A 163 -8.99 -18.87 4.49
C GLU A 163 -7.54 -19.00 4.04
N ILE A 164 -7.06 -20.24 3.89
CA ILE A 164 -5.71 -20.48 3.38
C ILE A 164 -5.71 -20.25 1.87
N ILE A 165 -4.74 -19.49 1.39
CA ILE A 165 -4.56 -19.19 -0.03
C ILE A 165 -3.68 -20.29 -0.64
N GLU A 166 -4.27 -21.18 -1.45
CA GLU A 166 -3.57 -22.35 -1.97
C GLU A 166 -2.38 -21.99 -2.87
N ASN A 167 -2.54 -20.98 -3.73
CA ASN A 167 -1.48 -20.46 -4.60
C ASN A 167 -1.33 -18.96 -4.40
N VAL A 168 -0.42 -18.59 -3.51
CA VAL A 168 -0.15 -17.19 -3.15
C VAL A 168 0.37 -16.38 -4.33
N TYR A 169 1.26 -16.94 -5.15
CA TYR A 169 1.79 -16.23 -6.32
C TYR A 169 0.69 -15.91 -7.33
N GLN A 170 -0.15 -16.89 -7.66
CA GLN A 170 -1.29 -16.71 -8.56
C GLN A 170 -2.28 -15.66 -8.00
N TYR A 171 -2.53 -15.69 -6.70
CA TYR A 171 -3.41 -14.74 -6.03
C TYR A 171 -2.88 -13.30 -6.16
N VAL A 172 -1.61 -13.05 -5.80
CA VAL A 172 -1.01 -11.71 -5.84
C VAL A 172 -0.78 -11.21 -7.26
N GLU A 173 -0.06 -11.97 -8.09
CA GLU A 173 0.36 -11.50 -9.41
C GLU A 173 -0.75 -11.53 -10.46
N ARG A 174 -1.81 -12.33 -10.26
CA ARG A 174 -2.88 -12.45 -11.25
C ARG A 174 -4.22 -11.98 -10.75
N GLU A 175 -4.74 -12.58 -9.68
CA GLU A 175 -6.12 -12.32 -9.26
C GLU A 175 -6.31 -10.89 -8.75
N ILE A 176 -5.41 -10.42 -7.88
CA ILE A 176 -5.43 -9.06 -7.34
C ILE A 176 -5.17 -8.04 -8.44
N MET A 177 -4.13 -8.25 -9.26
CA MET A 177 -3.81 -7.34 -10.35
C MET A 177 -4.95 -7.24 -11.36
N THR A 178 -5.57 -8.36 -11.74
CA THR A 178 -6.77 -8.36 -12.60
C THR A 178 -7.94 -7.63 -11.94
N ALA A 179 -8.14 -7.80 -10.62
CA ALA A 179 -9.19 -7.09 -9.90
C ALA A 179 -8.95 -5.58 -9.88
N ARG A 180 -7.68 -5.16 -9.74
CA ARG A 180 -7.31 -3.75 -9.78
C ARG A 180 -7.46 -3.16 -11.17
N GLU A 181 -6.95 -3.82 -12.21
CA GLU A 181 -7.04 -3.37 -13.61
C GLU A 181 -8.48 -3.08 -14.04
N LYS A 182 -9.46 -3.84 -13.55
CA LYS A 182 -10.89 -3.61 -13.82
C LYS A 182 -11.42 -2.29 -13.26
N GLN A 183 -10.78 -1.74 -12.23
CA GLN A 183 -11.15 -0.47 -11.59
C GLN A 183 -10.31 0.70 -12.10
N THR A 184 -9.12 0.41 -12.62
CA THR A 184 -8.17 1.40 -13.13
C THR A 184 -8.63 2.01 -14.45
N MET A 185 -8.73 3.34 -14.46
CA MET A 185 -8.98 4.16 -15.65
C MET A 185 -7.68 4.65 -16.29
N LEU A 186 -6.69 5.05 -15.48
CA LEU A 186 -5.36 5.46 -15.95
C LEU A 186 -4.28 4.68 -15.21
N SER A 187 -3.34 4.10 -15.95
CA SER A 187 -2.14 3.49 -15.35
C SER A 187 -1.18 4.56 -14.83
N THR A 188 -0.49 4.25 -13.74
CA THR A 188 0.58 5.05 -13.12
C THR A 188 1.86 4.23 -13.02
N LEU A 189 2.99 4.89 -12.83
CA LEU A 189 4.33 4.27 -12.77
C LEU A 189 4.48 3.32 -11.57
N ASP A 190 3.84 3.63 -10.46
CA ASP A 190 3.80 2.81 -9.24
C ASP A 190 2.91 1.55 -9.37
N GLY A 191 2.24 1.36 -10.51
CA GLY A 191 1.35 0.23 -10.77
C GLY A 191 0.01 0.27 -10.01
N LEU A 192 -0.26 1.31 -9.21
CA LEU A 192 -1.48 1.43 -8.43
C LEU A 192 -2.67 1.89 -9.28
N GLY A 193 -2.44 2.77 -10.26
CA GLY A 193 -3.45 3.29 -11.19
C GLY A 193 -4.50 4.23 -10.56
N ILE A 194 -5.16 5.05 -11.37
CA ILE A 194 -6.23 5.97 -10.97
C ILE A 194 -7.58 5.37 -11.32
N VAL A 195 -8.51 5.35 -10.37
CA VAL A 195 -9.91 4.97 -10.59
C VAL A 195 -10.73 6.13 -11.17
N SER A 196 -11.80 5.81 -11.88
CA SER A 196 -12.71 6.83 -12.43
C SER A 196 -13.42 7.60 -11.31
N LEU A 197 -13.27 8.93 -11.31
CA LEU A 197 -13.98 9.84 -10.41
C LEU A 197 -15.21 10.41 -11.07
N ASP A 198 -15.11 10.70 -12.37
CA ASP A 198 -16.17 11.26 -13.17
C ASP A 198 -16.64 10.21 -14.19
N SER A 199 -17.93 9.87 -14.19
CA SER A 199 -18.52 8.84 -15.07
C SER A 199 -18.60 9.26 -16.56
N MET A 200 -17.96 10.38 -16.89
CA MET A 200 -17.99 10.99 -18.21
C MET A 200 -16.78 10.53 -19.02
N ASN A 201 -17.04 10.01 -20.22
CA ASN A 201 -16.03 9.62 -21.21
C ASN A 201 -15.23 10.85 -21.70
N ARG A 202 -14.32 11.36 -20.86
CA ARG A 202 -13.45 12.49 -21.20
C ARG A 202 -12.14 11.98 -21.80
N LYS A 203 -11.57 12.78 -22.69
CA LYS A 203 -10.23 12.48 -23.21
C LYS A 203 -9.20 12.86 -22.15
N HIS A 204 -8.54 11.87 -21.57
CA HIS A 204 -7.47 12.08 -20.61
C HIS A 204 -6.14 12.39 -21.30
N SER A 205 -5.37 13.31 -20.73
CA SER A 205 -3.96 13.55 -21.09
C SER A 205 -3.06 12.95 -20.01
N ILE A 206 -1.95 12.33 -20.42
CA ILE A 206 -0.94 11.79 -19.50
C ILE A 206 0.30 12.64 -19.66
N TYR A 207 0.78 13.21 -18.55
CA TYR A 207 2.07 13.87 -18.50
C TYR A 207 3.14 12.82 -18.23
N LYS A 208 4.01 12.57 -19.22
CA LYS A 208 5.01 11.49 -19.11
C LYS A 208 6.19 11.94 -18.26
N LEU A 209 6.27 11.42 -17.05
CA LEU A 209 7.42 11.61 -16.16
C LEU A 209 8.43 10.48 -16.31
N LYS A 210 9.67 10.80 -15.96
CA LYS A 210 10.76 9.84 -15.81
C LYS A 210 11.57 10.25 -14.59
N LYS A 211 12.25 9.29 -13.98
CA LYS A 211 13.24 9.54 -12.95
C LYS A 211 14.29 10.55 -13.44
N ASP A 212 14.72 11.44 -12.54
CA ASP A 212 15.74 12.48 -12.78
C ASP A 212 15.39 13.46 -13.92
N MET A 213 14.10 13.56 -14.29
CA MET A 213 13.65 14.53 -15.30
C MET A 213 13.66 15.94 -14.73
N GLU A 214 14.33 16.88 -15.40
CA GLU A 214 14.15 18.30 -15.12
C GLU A 214 12.72 18.74 -15.45
N ILE A 215 12.01 19.29 -14.46
CA ILE A 215 10.63 19.73 -14.63
C ILE A 215 10.61 21.19 -15.09
N ASN A 216 9.94 21.42 -16.22
CA ASN A 216 9.51 22.76 -16.60
C ASN A 216 8.22 23.12 -15.85
N LEU A 217 8.34 23.99 -14.84
CA LEU A 217 7.21 24.39 -14.01
C LEU A 217 6.09 25.09 -14.78
N GLU A 218 6.39 25.80 -15.87
CA GLU A 218 5.37 26.50 -16.66
C GLU A 218 4.55 25.53 -17.52
N ASP A 219 5.22 24.54 -18.11
CA ASP A 219 4.56 23.46 -18.86
C ASP A 219 3.67 22.64 -17.92
N MET A 220 4.15 22.36 -16.71
CA MET A 220 3.38 21.65 -15.70
C MET A 220 2.15 22.46 -15.23
N LYS A 221 2.30 23.76 -14.94
CA LYS A 221 1.14 24.62 -14.60
C LYS A 221 0.10 24.59 -15.72
N THR A 222 0.55 24.67 -16.97
CA THR A 222 -0.32 24.58 -18.14
C THR A 222 -1.04 23.24 -18.20
N PHE A 223 -0.34 22.14 -17.93
CA PHE A 223 -0.93 20.81 -17.83
C PHE A 223 -1.98 20.75 -16.72
N LEU A 224 -1.65 21.09 -15.48
CA LEU A 224 -2.59 21.02 -14.35
C LEU A 224 -3.80 21.94 -14.53
N ASN A 225 -3.65 23.09 -15.17
CA ASN A 225 -4.79 23.98 -15.44
C ASN A 225 -5.78 23.42 -16.46
N SER A 226 -5.34 22.52 -17.36
CA SER A 226 -6.16 22.00 -18.47
C SER A 226 -6.54 20.52 -18.32
N ALA A 227 -5.82 19.78 -17.47
CA ALA A 227 -5.99 18.35 -17.27
C ALA A 227 -7.30 18.00 -16.56
N THR A 228 -7.81 16.80 -16.84
CA THR A 228 -8.90 16.19 -16.06
C THR A 228 -8.44 15.86 -14.64
N THR A 229 -9.36 15.68 -13.70
CA THR A 229 -9.01 15.28 -12.33
C THR A 229 -8.18 14.00 -12.31
N GLU A 230 -8.60 12.98 -13.06
CA GLU A 230 -7.88 11.70 -13.14
C GLU A 230 -6.46 11.89 -13.69
N SER A 231 -6.29 12.74 -14.72
CA SER A 231 -4.98 13.09 -15.28
C SER A 231 -4.07 13.77 -14.25
N LYS A 232 -4.62 14.64 -13.41
CA LYS A 232 -3.87 15.34 -12.34
C LYS A 232 -3.43 14.35 -11.28
N LEU A 233 -4.32 13.46 -10.83
CA LEU A 233 -4.00 12.45 -9.82
C LEU A 233 -2.94 11.46 -10.32
N ALA A 234 -3.02 11.07 -11.59
CA ALA A 234 -1.99 10.24 -12.22
C ALA A 234 -0.63 10.95 -12.20
N PHE A 235 -0.60 12.23 -12.56
CA PHE A 235 0.62 13.04 -12.47
C PHE A 235 1.16 13.11 -11.04
N ILE A 236 0.32 13.36 -10.04
CA ILE A 236 0.76 13.47 -8.64
C ILE A 236 1.41 12.17 -8.16
N ARG A 237 0.81 11.01 -8.47
CA ARG A 237 1.39 9.70 -8.14
C ARG A 237 2.71 9.46 -8.87
N ASP A 238 2.74 9.70 -10.17
CA ASP A 238 3.96 9.51 -10.98
C ASP A 238 5.09 10.44 -10.52
N ALA A 239 4.78 11.69 -10.17
CA ALA A 239 5.73 12.67 -9.66
C ALA A 239 6.25 12.30 -8.27
N GLN A 240 5.40 11.73 -7.40
CA GLN A 240 5.83 11.18 -6.12
C GLN A 240 6.73 9.96 -6.32
N PHE A 241 6.31 9.00 -7.15
CA PHE A 241 7.03 7.76 -7.40
C PHE A 241 8.42 8.00 -8.01
N THR A 242 8.58 9.07 -8.78
CA THR A 242 9.86 9.47 -9.38
C THR A 242 10.69 10.40 -8.48
N CYS A 243 10.28 10.61 -7.23
CA CYS A 243 10.90 11.51 -6.24
C CYS A 243 10.99 12.99 -6.63
N LEU A 244 10.43 13.38 -7.78
CA LEU A 244 10.54 14.74 -8.30
C LEU A 244 9.94 15.78 -7.35
N ILE A 245 8.88 15.42 -6.62
CA ILE A 245 8.23 16.30 -5.64
C ILE A 245 9.16 16.62 -4.47
N SER A 246 9.95 15.66 -4.00
CA SER A 246 10.89 15.85 -2.89
C SER A 246 12.07 16.75 -3.30
N ASP A 247 12.52 16.61 -4.54
CA ASP A 247 13.68 17.32 -5.06
C ASP A 247 13.39 18.80 -5.39
N GLU A 248 12.13 19.15 -5.67
CA GLU A 248 11.75 20.51 -6.09
C GLU A 248 10.67 21.18 -5.23
N ILE A 249 11.09 22.13 -4.39
CA ILE A 249 10.20 22.86 -3.46
C ILE A 249 9.04 23.55 -4.19
N GLN A 250 9.30 24.16 -5.35
CA GLN A 250 8.26 24.85 -6.13
C GLN A 250 7.23 23.88 -6.70
N LEU A 251 7.67 22.66 -7.08
CA LEU A 251 6.78 21.60 -7.50
C LEU A 251 5.91 21.12 -6.33
N LYS A 252 6.53 20.88 -5.17
CA LYS A 252 5.83 20.48 -3.95
C LYS A 252 4.73 21.45 -3.57
N GLU A 253 5.01 22.75 -3.55
CA GLU A 253 4.00 23.78 -3.27
C GLU A 253 2.84 23.74 -4.28
N LEU A 254 3.15 23.55 -5.56
CA LEU A 254 2.15 23.48 -6.61
C LEU A 254 1.29 22.21 -6.50
N VAL A 255 1.88 21.05 -6.18
CA VAL A 255 1.13 19.81 -5.92
C VAL A 255 0.23 19.96 -4.69
N ILE A 256 0.74 20.57 -3.61
CA ILE A 256 -0.07 20.86 -2.41
C ILE A 256 -1.29 21.70 -2.77
N ASN A 257 -1.10 22.78 -3.53
CA ASN A 257 -2.20 23.65 -3.95
C ASN A 257 -3.19 22.90 -4.85
N GLU A 258 -2.71 22.04 -5.73
CA GLU A 258 -3.58 21.25 -6.60
C GLU A 258 -4.41 20.23 -5.80
N LEU A 259 -3.81 19.54 -4.83
CA LEU A 259 -4.53 18.64 -3.92
C LEU A 259 -5.64 19.40 -3.17
N ILE A 260 -5.34 20.59 -2.64
CA ILE A 260 -6.34 21.44 -1.98
C ILE A 260 -7.46 21.84 -2.94
N ASN A 261 -7.14 22.23 -4.18
CA ASN A 261 -8.13 22.60 -5.20
C ASN A 261 -9.05 21.42 -5.57
N LEU A 262 -8.53 20.19 -5.51
CA LEU A 262 -9.29 18.96 -5.71
C LEU A 262 -10.09 18.52 -4.47
N GLY A 263 -9.98 19.24 -3.34
CA GLY A 263 -10.64 18.90 -2.08
C GLY A 263 -9.89 17.84 -1.25
N LEU A 264 -8.70 17.43 -1.67
CA LEU A 264 -7.85 16.39 -1.08
C LEU A 264 -6.94 16.97 0.00
N ASN A 265 -7.58 17.59 1.01
CA ASN A 265 -6.87 18.31 2.06
C ASN A 265 -5.98 17.40 2.91
N GLU A 266 -6.36 16.15 3.11
CA GLU A 266 -5.63 15.21 3.97
C GLU A 266 -4.36 14.69 3.29
N GLU A 267 -4.44 14.42 1.99
CA GLU A 267 -3.29 14.10 1.14
C GLU A 267 -2.33 15.31 1.08
N ALA A 268 -2.87 16.53 0.96
CA ALA A 268 -2.06 17.76 1.01
C ALA A 268 -1.36 17.94 2.37
N GLU A 269 -2.03 17.65 3.48
CA GLU A 269 -1.42 17.71 4.82
C GLU A 269 -0.36 16.63 5.01
N ARG A 270 -0.52 15.43 4.45
CA ARG A 270 0.55 14.41 4.45
C ARG A 270 1.79 14.92 3.73
N LEU A 271 1.63 15.52 2.55
CA LEU A 271 2.75 16.09 1.79
C LEU A 271 3.44 17.26 2.52
N LYS A 272 2.70 18.11 3.24
CA LYS A 272 3.29 19.21 4.02
C LYS A 272 4.18 18.77 5.19
N ARG A 273 4.02 17.53 5.67
CA ARG A 273 4.76 17.00 6.83
C ARG A 273 6.06 16.31 6.46
N LEU A 274 6.22 15.95 5.18
CA LEU A 274 7.49 15.55 4.58
C LEU A 274 8.36 16.81 4.41
#